data_AF-A0A520GVS1-F1
#
_entry.id   AF-A0A520GVS1-F1
#
_cell.length_a   1.000
_cell.length_b   1.000
_cell.length_c   1.000
_cell.angle_alpha   90.00
_cell.angle_beta   90.00
_cell.angle_gamma   90.00
#
_symmetry.space_group_name_H-M   'P 1'
#
loop_
_entity.id
_entity.type
_entity.pdbx_description
1 polymer ?
#
loop_
_entity_poly.entity_id
_entity_poly.type
_entity_poly.pdbx_seq_one_letter_code
_entity_poly.pdbx_strand_id
1 'polypeptide(L)'
;MLIKAILINLLLLAIYCTLIITGSAASDRGFSMAIGGGICIALQVGLNAFSGLIMLAMGKRQFAIALLISAGVVAGVGFVSWLILLSIYG
;
A
#
# COMPACT_ATOMS: atom_id res chain seq x y z
N MET A 1 -6.90 -10.66 14.34
CA MET A 1 -7.13 -10.51 12.88
C MET A 1 -6.58 -9.19 12.34
N LEU A 2 -6.86 -8.05 12.99
CA LEU A 2 -6.33 -6.73 12.63
C LEU A 2 -4.81 -6.73 12.35
N ILE A 3 -4.01 -7.17 13.33
CA ILE A 3 -2.53 -7.20 13.20
C ILE A 3 -2.09 -8.03 12.00
N LYS A 4 -2.74 -9.18 11.74
CA LYS A 4 -2.43 -10.03 10.58
C LYS A 4 -2.72 -9.31 9.26
N ALA A 5 -3.85 -8.60 9.16
CA ALA A 5 -4.21 -7.84 7.95
C ALA A 5 -3.22 -6.69 7.69
N ILE A 6 -2.81 -5.97 8.73
CA ILE A 6 -1.81 -4.91 8.63
C ILE A 6 -0.46 -5.49 8.18
N LEU A 7 0.00 -6.58 8.80
CA LEU A 7 1.27 -7.22 8.44
C LEU A 7 1.30 -7.71 6.99
N ILE A 8 0.23 -8.34 6.52
CA ILE A 8 0.14 -8.82 5.14
C ILE A 8 0.18 -7.65 4.16
N ASN A 9 -0.54 -6.57 4.45
CA ASN A 9 -0.53 -5.40 3.58
C ASN A 9 0.83 -4.68 3.55
N LEU A 10 1.50 -4.56 4.70
CA LEU A 10 2.85 -4.02 4.77
C LEU A 10 3.88 -4.89 4.03
N LEU A 11 3.73 -6.22 4.11
CA LEU A 11 4.58 -7.15 3.37
C LEU A 11 4.38 -6.99 1.86
N LEU A 12 3.12 -6.89 1.40
CA LEU A 12 2.80 -6.62 -0.01
C LEU A 12 3.40 -5.29 -0.48
N LEU A 13 3.30 -4.23 0.33
CA LEU A 13 3.91 -2.94 0.03
C LEU A 13 5.43 -3.06 -0.15
N ALA A 14 6.11 -3.79 0.74
CA ALA A 14 7.55 -4.03 0.64
C ALA A 14 7.92 -4.82 -0.63
N ILE A 15 7.10 -5.80 -1.01
CA ILE A 15 7.29 -6.57 -2.25
C ILE A 15 7.14 -5.65 -3.47
N TYR A 16 6.10 -4.81 -3.53
CA TYR A 16 5.91 -3.87 -4.63
C TYR A 16 7.09 -2.89 -4.74
N CYS A 17 7.55 -2.32 -3.62
CA CYS A 17 8.72 -1.44 -3.62
C CYS A 17 9.95 -2.16 -4.16
N THR A 18 10.19 -3.40 -3.73
CA THR A 18 11.33 -4.21 -4.19
C THR A 18 11.24 -4.48 -5.69
N LEU A 19 10.06 -4.87 -6.18
CA LEU A 19 9.82 -5.13 -7.61
C LEU A 19 10.05 -3.90 -8.48
N ILE A 20 9.63 -2.71 -8.02
CA ILE A 20 9.87 -1.45 -8.71
C ILE A 20 11.38 -1.16 -8.79
N ILE A 21 12.14 -1.37 -7.70
CA ILE A 21 13.59 -1.16 -7.70
C ILE A 21 14.30 -2.13 -8.66
N THR A 22 13.94 -3.41 -8.62
CA THR A 22 14.60 -4.46 -9.41
C THR A 22 14.16 -4.48 -10.87
N GLY A 23 12.93 -4.03 -11.17
CA GLY A 23 12.35 -4.03 -12.51
C GLY A 23 12.63 -2.76 -13.31
N SER A 24 13.17 -1.71 -12.69
CA SER A 24 13.48 -0.45 -13.34
C SER A 24 14.97 -0.28 -13.60
N ALA A 25 15.29 0.17 -14.82
CA ALA A 25 16.64 0.62 -15.18
C ALA A 25 17.06 1.77 -14.26
N ALA A 26 18.36 1.86 -13.94
CA ALA A 26 18.86 2.82 -12.97
C ALA A 26 18.53 4.29 -13.31
N SER A 27 18.45 4.63 -14.61
CA SER A 27 18.06 5.96 -15.10
C SER A 27 16.61 6.32 -14.82
N ASP A 28 15.73 5.32 -14.69
CA ASP A 28 14.27 5.52 -14.64
C ASP A 28 13.69 5.23 -13.26
N ARG A 29 14.55 4.88 -12.27
CA ARG A 29 14.12 4.50 -10.91
C ARG A 29 13.36 5.62 -10.21
N GLY A 30 13.77 6.87 -10.35
CA GLY A 30 13.07 8.02 -9.77
C GLY A 30 11.65 8.17 -10.32
N PHE A 31 11.48 8.10 -11.64
CA PHE A 31 10.18 8.17 -12.30
C PHE A 31 9.29 6.97 -11.98
N SER A 32 9.87 5.77 -12.00
CA SER A 32 9.17 4.52 -11.67
C SER A 32 8.75 4.46 -10.20
N MET A 33 9.54 5.04 -9.30
CA MET A 33 9.15 5.23 -7.89
C MET A 33 8.04 6.26 -7.74
N ALA A 34 8.18 7.42 -8.41
CA ALA A 34 7.18 8.48 -8.36
C ALA A 34 5.80 7.98 -8.79
N ILE A 35 5.72 7.30 -9.93
CA ILE A 35 4.45 6.90 -10.50
C ILE A 35 4.07 5.48 -10.07
N GLY A 36 4.96 4.50 -10.21
CA GLY A 36 4.69 3.11 -9.88
C GLY A 36 4.45 2.91 -8.38
N GLY A 37 5.28 3.51 -7.53
CA GLY A 37 5.12 3.44 -6.07
C GLY A 37 3.80 4.07 -5.61
N GLY A 38 3.50 5.28 -6.11
CA GLY A 38 2.26 5.99 -5.81
C GLY A 38 1.02 5.22 -6.25
N ILE A 39 1.03 4.64 -7.46
CA ILE A 39 -0.09 3.82 -7.97
C ILE A 39 -0.27 2.57 -7.11
N CYS A 40 0.80 1.84 -6.77
CA CYS A 40 0.71 0.64 -5.95
C CYS A 40 0.09 0.93 -4.58
N ILE A 41 0.50 2.02 -3.92
CA ILE A 41 -0.07 2.43 -2.63
C ILE A 41 -1.55 2.81 -2.79
N ALA A 42 -1.88 3.64 -3.78
CA ALA A 42 -3.26 4.07 -4.02
C ALA A 42 -4.19 2.87 -4.28
N LEU A 43 -3.74 1.92 -5.07
CA LEU A 43 -4.49 0.72 -5.43
C LEU A 43 -4.67 -0.20 -4.21
N GLN A 44 -3.64 -0.36 -3.39
CA GLN A 44 -3.70 -1.18 -2.17
C GLN A 44 -4.59 -0.56 -1.09
N VAL A 45 -4.53 0.76 -0.89
CA VAL A 45 -5.42 1.49 0.02
C VAL A 45 -6.86 1.42 -0.48
N GLY A 46 -7.08 1.67 -1.77
CA GLY A 46 -8.39 1.60 -2.41
C GLY A 46 -9.04 0.22 -2.28
N LEU A 47 -8.30 -0.86 -2.55
CA LEU A 47 -8.79 -2.23 -2.41
C LEU A 47 -9.14 -2.59 -0.96
N ASN A 48 -8.32 -2.17 0.02
CA ASN A 48 -8.62 -2.40 1.43
C ASN A 48 -9.86 -1.61 1.88
N ALA A 49 -9.99 -0.35 1.47
CA ALA A 49 -11.16 0.47 1.78
C ALA A 49 -12.44 -0.10 1.15
N PHE A 50 -12.39 -0.48 -0.13
CA PHE A 50 -13.50 -1.08 -0.85
C PHE A 50 -13.93 -2.43 -0.24
N SER A 51 -12.96 -3.29 0.06
CA SER A 51 -13.23 -4.57 0.74
C SER A 51 -13.81 -4.35 2.14
N GLY A 52 -13.36 -3.31 2.86
CA GLY A 52 -13.93 -2.90 4.13
C GLY A 52 -15.39 -2.47 4.02
N LEU A 53 -15.73 -1.68 3.00
CA LEU A 53 -17.11 -1.26 2.71
C LEU A 53 -18.02 -2.44 2.36
N ILE A 54 -17.56 -3.37 1.51
CA ILE A 54 -18.33 -4.59 1.19
C ILE A 54 -18.57 -5.41 2.45
N MET A 55 -17.55 -5.62 3.28
CA MET A 55 -17.68 -6.36 4.55
C MET A 55 -18.67 -5.68 5.51
N LEU A 56 -18.72 -4.34 5.49
CA LEU A 56 -19.70 -3.57 6.27
C LEU A 56 -21.13 -3.83 5.77
N ALA A 57 -21.34 -3.80 4.44
CA ALA A 57 -22.63 -4.09 3.82
C ALA A 57 -23.12 -5.52 4.10
N MET A 58 -22.20 -6.49 4.22
CA MET A 58 -22.51 -7.88 4.60
C MET A 58 -22.73 -8.07 6.12
N GLY A 59 -22.74 -7.00 6.92
CA GLY A 59 -22.92 -7.06 8.38
C GLY A 59 -21.69 -7.54 9.16
N LYS A 60 -20.55 -7.79 8.50
CA LYS A 60 -19.30 -8.24 9.12
C LYS A 60 -18.47 -7.09 9.66
N ARG A 61 -19.04 -6.34 10.63
CA ARG A 61 -18.44 -5.12 11.21
C ARG A 61 -16.99 -5.30 11.68
N GLN A 62 -16.66 -6.41 12.33
CA GLN A 62 -15.29 -6.64 12.83
C GLN A 62 -14.25 -6.73 11.69
N PHE A 63 -14.60 -7.33 10.56
CA PHE A 63 -13.73 -7.42 9.38
C PHE A 63 -13.64 -6.08 8.64
N ALA A 64 -14.77 -5.37 8.53
CA ALA A 64 -14.83 -4.05 7.92
C ALA A 64 -13.90 -3.05 8.65
N ILE A 65 -13.99 -3.00 9.98
CA ILE A 65 -13.14 -2.14 10.82
C ILE A 65 -11.67 -2.52 10.63
N ALA A 66 -11.35 -3.82 10.59
CA ALA A 66 -9.97 -4.25 10.42
C ALA A 66 -9.36 -3.83 9.07
N LEU A 67 -10.13 -3.94 7.99
CA LEU A 67 -9.70 -3.55 6.64
C LEU A 67 -9.59 -2.02 6.49
N LEU A 68 -10.52 -1.26 7.07
CA LEU A 68 -10.48 0.21 7.03
C LEU A 68 -9.31 0.78 7.84
N ILE A 69 -9.05 0.24 9.03
CA ILE A 69 -7.86 0.61 9.81
C ILE A 69 -6.60 0.23 9.06
N SER A 70 -6.56 -0.98 8.45
CA SER A 70 -5.43 -1.40 7.64
C SER A 70 -5.21 -0.46 6.44
N ALA A 71 -6.26 0.01 5.78
CA ALA A 71 -6.16 0.98 4.69
C ALA A 71 -5.51 2.29 5.16
N GLY A 72 -5.92 2.81 6.33
CA GLY A 72 -5.34 4.01 6.92
C GLY A 72 -3.85 3.86 7.26
N VAL A 73 -3.46 2.72 7.86
CA VAL A 73 -2.06 2.43 8.18
C VAL A 73 -1.21 2.32 6.90
N VAL A 74 -1.69 1.60 5.88
CA VAL A 74 -1.00 1.45 4.60
C VAL A 74 -0.88 2.79 3.87
N ALA A 75 -1.88 3.65 3.95
CA ALA A 75 -1.82 4.98 3.36
C ALA A 75 -0.70 5.81 4.01
N GLY A 76 -0.63 5.86 5.35
CA GLY A 76 0.40 6.61 6.06
C GLY A 76 1.81 6.05 5.84
N VAL A 77 2.00 4.75 6.08
CA VAL A 77 3.31 4.09 5.94
C VAL A 77 3.76 4.07 4.49
N GLY A 78 2.84 3.79 3.55
CA GLY A 78 3.09 3.82 2.12
C GLY A 78 3.52 5.20 1.65
N PHE A 79 2.79 6.25 2.04
CA PHE A 79 3.13 7.62 1.65
C PHE A 79 4.51 8.05 2.17
N VAL A 80 4.84 7.77 3.43
CA VAL A 80 6.17 8.09 3.99
C VAL A 80 7.27 7.30 3.27
N SER A 81 7.06 6.00 3.04
CA SER A 81 8.02 5.15 2.33
C SER A 81 8.23 5.64 0.90
N TRP A 82 7.16 6.06 0.22
CA TRP A 82 7.21 6.63 -1.11
C TRP A 82 8.01 7.93 -1.16
N LEU A 83 7.82 8.84 -0.20
CA LEU A 83 8.62 10.07 -0.10
C LEU A 83 10.10 9.78 0.13
N ILE A 84 10.43 8.82 1.00
CA ILE A 84 11.82 8.41 1.26
C ILE A 84 12.45 7.86 -0.03
N LEU A 85 11.76 6.95 -0.72
CA LEU A 85 12.26 6.34 -1.96
C LEU A 85 12.40 7.37 -3.08
N LEU A 86 11.44 8.31 -3.18
CA LEU A 86 11.51 9.43 -4.12
C LEU A 86 12.72 10.32 -3.81
N SER A 87 13.05 10.56 -2.54
CA SER A 87 14.23 11.35 -2.16
C SER A 87 15.56 10.65 -2.42
N ILE A 88 15.58 9.32 -2.53
CA ILE A 88 16.80 8.54 -2.80
C ILE A 88 17.03 8.36 -4.30
N TYR A 89 15.96 8.15 -5.07
CA TYR A 89 16.03 7.77 -6.48
C TYR A 89 15.57 8.84 -7.46
N GLY A 90 14.83 9.86 -7.01
CA GLY A 90 14.44 11.04 -7.79
C GLY A 90 15.51 12.12 -7.72
#